data_AF-A0A7X9X8K5-F1
#
_entry.id   AF-A0A7X9X8K5-F1
#
_cell.length_a   1.000
_cell.length_b   1.000
_cell.length_c   1.000
_cell.angle_alpha   90.00
_cell.angle_beta   90.00
_cell.angle_gamma   90.00
#
_symmetry.space_group_name_H-M   'P 1'
#
loop_
_entity.id
_entity.type
_entity.pdbx_description
1 polymer ?
#
loop_
_entity_poly.entity_id
_entity_poly.type
_entity_poly.pdbx_seq_one_letter_code
_entity_poly.pdbx_strand_id
1 'polypeptide(L)'
;MPTDKEKAAFAKRLKDLLEPLKIRGGTKLAEQFNLRYRGERSVTPQTAHKWLTGTTIPKPDKLRTLAEWLNVNEHWLHYGPSPGTNARPMARGEKYPPTSETIELASKIASLTPKDRNLLEEMVVRFYGEDDEEE
;
A
#
# COMPACT_ATOMS: atom_id res chain seq x y z
N MET A 1 -3.79 -15.46 14.19
CA MET A 1 -5.03 -15.19 13.41
C MET A 1 -5.26 -13.69 13.42
N PRO A 2 -5.61 -13.05 12.30
CA PRO A 2 -5.90 -11.61 12.29
C PRO A 2 -7.08 -11.32 13.22
N THR A 3 -6.87 -10.40 14.16
CA THR A 3 -7.86 -9.93 15.13
C THR A 3 -8.97 -9.15 14.43
N ASP A 4 -10.17 -9.09 15.01
CA ASP A 4 -11.28 -8.31 14.45
C ASP A 4 -10.94 -6.83 14.26
N LYS A 5 -10.01 -6.31 15.06
CA LYS A 5 -9.45 -4.97 14.91
C LYS A 5 -8.65 -4.80 13.61
N GLU A 6 -7.84 -5.79 13.23
CA GLU A 6 -7.08 -5.78 11.97
C GLU A 6 -8.00 -5.84 10.75
N LYS A 7 -9.05 -6.68 10.79
CA LYS A 7 -10.00 -6.79 9.69
C LYS A 7 -10.82 -5.50 9.51
N ALA A 8 -11.22 -4.86 10.62
CA ALA A 8 -11.89 -3.56 10.59
C ALA A 8 -10.97 -2.44 10.06
N ALA A 9 -9.69 -2.45 10.47
CA ALA A 9 -8.70 -1.49 9.98
C ALA A 9 -8.43 -1.66 8.47
N PHE A 10 -8.34 -2.90 7.98
CA PHE A 10 -8.25 -3.22 6.55
C PHE A 10 -9.44 -2.62 5.78
N ALA A 11 -10.65 -2.88 6.25
CA ALA A 11 -11.87 -2.42 5.60
C ALA A 11 -11.97 -0.89 5.55
N LYS A 12 -11.54 -0.21 6.61
CA LYS A 12 -11.45 1.25 6.65
C LYS A 12 -10.48 1.76 5.57
N ARG A 13 -9.25 1.25 5.54
CA ARG A 13 -8.22 1.62 4.54
C ARG A 13 -8.71 1.38 3.11
N LEU A 14 -9.33 0.23 2.86
CA LEU A 14 -9.90 -0.09 1.56
C LEU A 14 -11.00 0.91 1.16
N LYS A 15 -11.89 1.29 2.08
CA LYS A 15 -12.92 2.31 1.82
C LYS A 15 -12.31 3.68 1.51
N ASP A 16 -11.32 4.10 2.29
CA ASP A 16 -10.61 5.37 2.08
C ASP A 16 -9.97 5.46 0.67
N LEU A 17 -9.43 4.34 0.15
CA LEU A 17 -8.86 4.27 -1.20
C LEU A 17 -9.94 4.26 -2.30
N LEU A 18 -11.13 3.75 -2.02
CA LEU A 18 -12.23 3.65 -2.99
C LEU A 18 -13.09 4.92 -3.08
N GLU A 19 -13.08 5.77 -2.04
CA GLU A 19 -13.74 7.09 -2.03
C GLU A 19 -13.38 7.97 -3.24
N PRO A 20 -12.09 8.23 -3.57
CA PRO A 20 -11.73 9.04 -4.73
C PRO A 20 -12.19 8.42 -6.06
N LEU A 21 -12.29 7.09 -6.13
CA LEU A 21 -12.76 6.35 -7.30
C LEU A 21 -14.29 6.32 -7.42
N LYS A 22 -15.02 6.89 -6.44
CA LYS A 22 -16.50 6.84 -6.32
C LYS A 22 -17.05 5.41 -6.36
N ILE A 23 -16.26 4.43 -5.91
CA ILE A 23 -16.67 3.02 -5.85
C ILE A 23 -17.32 2.76 -4.50
N ARG A 24 -18.64 2.63 -4.50
CA ARG A 24 -19.42 2.35 -3.31
C ARG A 24 -20.18 1.03 -3.47
N GLY A 25 -20.08 0.16 -2.47
CA GLY A 25 -20.78 -1.11 -2.42
C GLY A 25 -20.01 -2.30 -3.02
N GLY A 26 -20.42 -3.50 -2.61
CA GLY A 26 -19.76 -4.75 -3.01
C GLY A 26 -19.88 -5.07 -4.50
N THR A 27 -20.98 -4.69 -5.14
CA THR A 27 -21.22 -4.93 -6.58
C THR A 27 -20.19 -4.20 -7.45
N LYS A 28 -20.10 -2.87 -7.33
CA LYS A 28 -19.14 -2.08 -8.11
C LYS A 28 -17.70 -2.47 -7.82
N LEU A 29 -17.37 -2.77 -6.56
CA LEU A 29 -16.05 -3.25 -6.19
C LEU A 29 -15.72 -4.59 -6.88
N ALA A 30 -16.64 -5.55 -6.83
CA ALA A 30 -16.46 -6.84 -7.48
C ALA A 30 -16.34 -6.72 -9.00
N GLU A 31 -17.17 -5.89 -9.64
CA GLU A 31 -17.10 -5.63 -11.09
C GLU A 31 -15.72 -5.08 -11.47
N GLN A 32 -15.28 -4.00 -10.84
CA GLN A 32 -13.99 -3.37 -11.15
C GLN A 32 -12.79 -4.26 -10.81
N PHE A 33 -12.89 -5.03 -9.73
CA PHE A 33 -11.87 -6.00 -9.37
C PHE A 33 -11.78 -7.13 -10.41
N ASN A 34 -12.91 -7.72 -10.80
CA ASN A 34 -12.95 -8.85 -11.72
C ASN A 34 -12.46 -8.50 -13.13
N LEU A 35 -12.59 -7.24 -13.56
CA LEU A 35 -12.02 -6.78 -14.83
C LEU A 35 -10.48 -6.91 -14.87
N ARG A 36 -9.83 -6.76 -13.71
CA ARG A 36 -8.37 -6.74 -13.54
C ARG A 36 -7.82 -8.07 -13.09
N TYR A 37 -8.60 -8.82 -12.31
CA TYR A 37 -8.22 -10.11 -11.79
C TYR A 37 -8.19 -11.17 -12.89
N ARG A 38 -7.07 -11.91 -12.97
CA ARG A 38 -6.86 -13.01 -13.94
C ARG A 38 -6.70 -14.37 -13.26
N GLY A 39 -6.92 -14.46 -11.96
CA GLY A 39 -6.82 -15.72 -11.22
C GLY A 39 -8.04 -16.64 -11.40
N GLU A 40 -7.95 -17.85 -10.85
CA GLU A 40 -8.93 -18.94 -11.07
C GLU A 40 -10.37 -18.61 -10.68
N ARG A 41 -10.60 -17.77 -9.67
CA ARG A 41 -11.95 -17.50 -9.15
C ARG A 41 -12.24 -16.02 -8.97
N SER A 42 -13.08 -15.52 -9.86
CA SER A 42 -13.71 -14.20 -9.76
C SER A 42 -14.33 -13.96 -8.39
N VAL A 43 -14.36 -12.70 -7.99
CA VAL A 43 -14.91 -12.25 -6.72
C VAL A 43 -16.40 -11.95 -6.89
N THR A 44 -17.22 -12.49 -6.00
CA THR A 44 -18.65 -12.19 -5.97
C THR A 44 -18.90 -10.86 -5.25
N PRO A 45 -20.00 -10.15 -5.56
CA PRO A 45 -20.41 -8.94 -4.84
C PRO A 45 -20.51 -9.13 -3.31
N GLN A 46 -20.94 -10.31 -2.86
CA GLN A 46 -20.98 -10.64 -1.43
C GLN A 46 -19.58 -10.71 -0.81
N THR A 47 -18.61 -11.33 -1.50
CA THR A 47 -17.23 -11.38 -1.01
C THR A 47 -16.62 -9.99 -0.94
N ALA A 48 -16.82 -9.17 -1.97
CA ALA A 48 -16.39 -7.78 -1.96
C ALA A 48 -17.05 -6.97 -0.83
N HIS A 49 -18.34 -7.21 -0.54
CA HIS A 49 -19.01 -6.59 0.59
C HIS A 49 -18.36 -6.99 1.92
N LYS A 50 -18.02 -8.27 2.12
CA LYS A 50 -17.32 -8.75 3.32
C LYS A 50 -15.93 -8.12 3.52
N TRP A 51 -15.27 -7.70 2.44
CA TRP A 51 -14.02 -6.93 2.50
C TRP A 51 -14.28 -5.49 2.97
N LEU A 52 -15.33 -4.86 2.45
CA LEU A 52 -15.73 -3.51 2.85
C LEU A 52 -16.26 -3.43 4.28
N THR A 53 -16.85 -4.50 4.81
CA THR A 53 -17.32 -4.55 6.20
C THR A 53 -16.26 -5.03 7.19
N GLY A 54 -15.10 -5.50 6.72
CA GLY A 54 -14.06 -6.04 7.59
C GLY A 54 -14.42 -7.37 8.21
N THR A 55 -15.35 -8.11 7.62
CA THR A 55 -15.71 -9.46 8.07
C THR A 55 -14.65 -10.46 7.65
N THR A 56 -14.03 -10.25 6.49
CA THR A 56 -12.99 -11.13 5.94
C THR A 56 -11.91 -10.32 5.24
N ILE A 57 -10.68 -10.82 5.30
CA ILE A 57 -9.55 -10.27 4.53
C ILE A 57 -9.39 -11.12 3.25
N PRO A 58 -9.13 -10.52 2.08
CA PRO A 58 -8.81 -11.25 0.85
C PRO A 58 -7.60 -12.17 1.01
N LYS A 59 -7.56 -13.24 0.22
CA LYS A 59 -6.35 -14.08 0.08
C LYS A 59 -5.20 -13.26 -0.54
N PRO A 60 -3.92 -13.68 -0.35
CA PRO A 60 -2.75 -12.95 -0.84
C PRO A 60 -2.85 -12.56 -2.33
N ASP A 61 -3.27 -13.50 -3.17
CA ASP A 61 -3.44 -13.27 -4.61
C ASP A 61 -4.44 -12.15 -4.94
N LYS A 62 -5.59 -12.10 -4.23
CA LYS A 62 -6.61 -11.06 -4.41
C LYS A 62 -6.19 -9.73 -3.81
N LEU A 63 -5.46 -9.80 -2.69
CA LEU A 63 -4.90 -8.65 -2.04
C LEU A 63 -3.86 -7.97 -2.94
N ARG A 64 -3.01 -8.74 -3.61
CA ARG A 64 -2.05 -8.25 -4.60
C ARG A 64 -2.74 -7.47 -5.72
N THR A 65 -3.77 -8.06 -6.33
CA THR A 65 -4.54 -7.37 -7.38
C THR A 65 -5.20 -6.09 -6.88
N LEU A 66 -5.71 -6.05 -5.64
CA LEU A 66 -6.23 -4.82 -5.04
C LEU A 66 -5.11 -3.78 -4.85
N ALA A 67 -3.94 -4.22 -4.39
CA ALA A 67 -2.79 -3.36 -4.16
C ALA A 67 -2.28 -2.74 -5.47
N GLU A 68 -2.12 -3.56 -6.51
CA GLU A 68 -1.74 -3.11 -7.86
C GLU A 68 -2.78 -2.16 -8.45
N TRP A 69 -4.08 -2.48 -8.34
CA TRP A 69 -5.14 -1.63 -8.87
C TRP A 69 -5.22 -0.27 -8.15
N LEU A 70 -5.10 -0.27 -6.82
CA LEU A 70 -5.17 0.96 -6.03
C LEU A 70 -3.81 1.68 -5.94
N ASN A 71 -2.78 1.15 -6.62
CA ASN A 71 -1.41 1.64 -6.60
C ASN A 71 -0.87 1.83 -5.18
N VAL A 72 -1.09 0.83 -4.32
CA VAL A 72 -0.64 0.81 -2.92
C VAL A 72 0.18 -0.44 -2.62
N ASN A 73 0.95 -0.41 -1.53
CA ASN A 73 1.71 -1.58 -1.10
C ASN A 73 0.78 -2.67 -0.50
N GLU A 74 1.00 -3.94 -0.86
CA GLU A 74 0.21 -5.09 -0.37
C GLU A 74 0.23 -5.20 1.16
N HIS A 75 1.42 -5.07 1.77
CA HIS A 75 1.60 -5.15 3.21
C HIS A 75 0.91 -4.00 3.93
N TRP A 76 1.01 -2.78 3.37
CA TRP A 76 0.29 -1.61 3.88
C TRP A 76 -1.23 -1.78 3.77
N LEU A 77 -1.73 -2.35 2.67
CA LEU A 77 -3.15 -2.60 2.51
C LEU A 77 -3.64 -3.70 3.46
N HIS A 78 -2.80 -4.65 3.84
CA HIS A 78 -3.15 -5.73 4.78
C HIS A 78 -3.04 -5.31 6.25
N TYR A 79 -1.83 -5.02 6.72
CA TYR A 79 -1.52 -4.77 8.12
C TYR A 79 -1.68 -3.30 8.50
N GLY A 80 -1.65 -2.41 7.51
CA GLY A 80 -1.67 -0.98 7.73
C GLY A 80 -0.25 -0.46 7.87
N PRO A 81 -0.12 0.84 8.12
CA PRO A 81 1.17 1.37 8.51
C PRO A 81 1.67 0.71 9.79
N SER A 82 2.97 0.43 9.85
CA SER A 82 3.63 0.07 11.12
C SER A 82 3.31 1.15 12.16
N PRO A 83 3.07 0.82 13.44
CA PRO A 83 2.83 1.83 14.48
C PRO A 83 4.00 2.83 14.51
N GLY A 84 3.79 3.99 13.90
CA GLY A 84 4.81 5.01 13.61
C GLY A 84 4.62 5.71 12.26
N THR A 85 4.17 4.98 11.23
CA THR A 85 4.26 5.44 9.83
C THR A 85 2.92 5.95 9.30
N ASN A 86 2.52 7.20 9.55
CA ASN A 86 1.40 7.78 8.78
C ASN A 86 1.83 8.07 7.33
N ALA A 87 1.90 7.05 6.47
CA ALA A 87 2.11 7.25 5.05
C ALA A 87 1.04 6.50 4.28
N ARG A 88 0.12 7.23 3.66
CA ARG A 88 -0.44 6.79 2.37
C ARG A 88 0.76 6.67 1.41
N PRO A 89 0.78 5.71 0.47
CA PRO A 89 1.77 5.75 -0.59
C PRO A 89 1.55 7.06 -1.37
N MET A 90 2.56 7.91 -1.33
CA MET A 90 2.60 9.18 -2.06
C MET A 90 2.79 8.91 -3.55
N ALA A 91 2.24 9.77 -4.41
CA ALA A 91 2.49 9.70 -5.85
C ALA A 91 3.97 10.01 -6.14
N ARG A 92 4.49 9.49 -7.25
CA ARG A 92 5.87 9.75 -7.70
C ARG A 92 6.11 11.27 -7.76
N GLY A 93 7.13 11.76 -7.04
CA GLY A 93 7.49 13.18 -6.97
C GLY A 93 7.02 13.95 -5.73
N GLU A 94 6.17 13.37 -4.88
CA GLU A 94 5.81 13.99 -3.60
C GLU A 94 6.93 13.82 -2.56
N LYS A 95 7.35 14.93 -1.93
CA LYS A 95 8.35 14.91 -0.85
C LYS A 95 7.73 14.30 0.40
N TYR A 96 8.38 13.28 0.94
CA TYR A 96 7.97 12.67 2.21
C TYR A 96 7.95 13.74 3.31
N PRO A 97 6.84 13.89 4.05
CA PRO A 97 6.83 14.73 5.22
C PRO A 97 7.82 14.14 6.23
N PRO A 98 8.66 14.95 6.88
CA PRO A 98 9.60 14.46 7.87
C PRO A 98 8.82 13.91 9.07
N THR A 99 8.61 12.59 9.08
CA THR A 99 8.08 11.85 10.24
C THR A 99 9.22 11.55 11.20
N SER A 100 8.90 11.32 12.48
CA SER A 100 9.88 10.90 13.49
C SER A 100 10.68 9.67 13.05
N GLU A 101 10.07 8.74 12.30
CA GLU A 101 10.76 7.57 11.79
C GLU A 101 11.76 7.91 10.67
N THR A 102 11.41 8.79 9.72
CA THR A 102 12.38 9.27 8.70
C THR A 102 13.53 10.04 9.33
N ILE A 103 13.27 10.81 10.40
CA ILE A 103 14.30 11.54 11.14
C ILE A 103 15.22 10.56 11.89
N GLU A 104 14.65 9.52 12.50
CA GLU A 104 15.42 8.48 13.20
C GLU A 104 16.25 7.65 12.21
N LEU A 105 15.67 7.30 11.07
CA LEU A 105 16.38 6.61 9.99
C LEU A 105 17.55 7.45 9.47
N ALA A 106 17.34 8.74 9.21
CA ALA A 106 18.40 9.65 8.80
C ALA A 106 19.54 9.71 9.84
N SER A 107 19.19 9.73 11.12
CA SER A 107 20.16 9.69 12.24
C SER A 107 20.95 8.37 12.28
N LYS A 108 20.28 7.24 12.03
CA LYS A 108 20.93 5.92 11.96
C LYS A 108 21.86 5.81 10.77
N ILE A 109 21.46 6.30 9.60
CA ILE A 109 22.29 6.34 8.38
C ILE A 109 23.52 7.22 8.62
N ALA A 110 23.37 8.37 9.28
CA ALA A 110 24.48 9.23 9.64
C ALA A 110 25.49 8.54 10.59
N SER A 111 25.02 7.59 11.40
CA SER A 111 25.85 6.80 12.32
C SER A 111 26.55 5.59 11.68
N LEU A 112 26.25 5.28 10.41
CA LEU A 112 26.88 4.18 9.68
C LEU A 112 28.32 4.51 9.25
N THR A 113 29.08 3.47 8.94
CA THR A 113 30.43 3.64 8.38
C THR A 113 30.36 4.30 7.00
N PRO A 114 31.43 4.99 6.55
CA PRO A 114 31.45 5.63 5.23
C PRO A 114 31.16 4.64 4.09
N LYS A 115 31.59 3.39 4.23
CA LYS A 115 31.39 2.34 3.22
C LYS A 115 29.91 1.93 3.12
N ASP A 116 29.24 1.78 4.25
CA ASP A 116 27.82 1.41 4.30
C ASP A 116 26.92 2.56 3.85
N ARG A 117 27.33 3.80 4.14
CA ARG A 117 26.64 5.00 3.66
C ARG A 117 26.71 5.10 2.13
N ASN A 118 27.90 4.93 1.54
CA ASN A 118 28.06 4.90 0.09
C ASN A 118 27.21 3.82 -0.57
N LEU A 119 27.13 2.63 0.02
CA LEU A 119 26.29 1.56 -0.53
C LEU A 119 24.81 1.96 -0.55
N LEU A 120 24.31 2.60 0.51
CA LEU A 120 22.95 3.11 0.55
C LEU A 120 22.72 4.25 -0.44
N GLU A 121 23.68 5.16 -0.60
CA GLU A 121 23.62 6.23 -1.58
C GLU A 121 23.56 5.66 -3.01
N GLU A 122 24.38 4.67 -3.34
CA GLU A 122 24.33 3.98 -4.64
C GLU A 122 23.00 3.26 -4.86
N MET A 123 22.43 2.63 -3.82
CA MET A 123 21.10 2.03 -3.92
C MET A 123 20.04 3.09 -4.20
N VAL A 124 20.05 4.22 -3.47
CA VAL A 124 19.08 5.29 -3.67
C VAL A 124 19.19 5.86 -5.08
N VAL A 125 20.41 6.15 -5.57
CA VAL A 125 20.65 6.60 -6.94
C VAL A 125 20.15 5.58 -7.96
N ARG A 126 20.38 4.29 -7.74
CA ARG A 126 19.90 3.24 -8.66
C ARG A 126 18.37 3.14 -8.72
N PHE A 127 17.69 3.38 -7.62
CA PHE A 127 16.23 3.23 -7.54
C PHE A 127 15.46 4.54 -7.82
N TYR A 128 16.12 5.71 -7.74
CA TYR A 128 15.50 7.02 -7.90
C TYR A 128 16.20 7.97 -8.90
N GLY A 129 17.36 7.59 -9.43
CA GLY A 129 18.21 8.44 -10.29
C GLY A 129 17.96 8.28 -11.79
N GLU A 130 16.81 7.75 -12.22
CA GLU A 130 16.44 7.59 -13.64
C GLU A 130 15.31 8.55 -14.08
N ASP A 131 15.14 9.70 -13.42
CA ASP A 131 14.08 10.68 -13.75
C ASP A 131 14.61 12.15 -13.82
N ASP A 132 15.87 12.38 -14.21
CA ASP A 132 16.44 13.75 -14.43
C ASP A 132 17.12 13.91 -15.82
N GLU A 133 16.74 13.10 -16.80
CA GLU A 133 16.97 13.41 -18.22
C GLU A 133 15.63 13.39 -18.97
N GLU A 134 14.90 14.50 -18.94
CA GLU A 134 14.12 14.95 -20.10
C GLU A 134 14.04 16.49 -20.10
N GLU A 135 14.31 17.03 -21.29
CA GLU A 135 14.61 18.40 -21.73
C GLU A 135 13.57 19.49 -21.39
#